data_AF-A0A498H6M5-F1
#
_entry.id   AF-A0A498H6M5-F1
#
_cell.length_a   1.000
_cell.length_b   1.000
_cell.length_c   1.000
_cell.angle_alpha   90.00
_cell.angle_beta   90.00
_cell.angle_gamma   90.00
#
_symmetry.space_group_name_H-M   'P 1'
#
loop_
_entity.id
_entity.type
_entity.pdbx_description
1 polymer ?
#
loop_
_entity_poly.entity_id
_entity_poly.type
_entity_poly.pdbx_seq_one_letter_code
_entity_poly.pdbx_strand_id
1 'polypeptide(L)'
;MRSYFLIPLLLCTALITCGCMGTAPAAPDTAATATPTPTPTDTAAPLPTPDGKVTTLGGAGNATRVVALDAGLYVFTMQHDGTGPFSVEIESEEVYGTLAHATGAYDGKQAFGLPASGEYEFTVVADGNWTIAVDRPQAINGIPPQTFTGTGDGATPLFQIPAGNASFAMTVQSPAECAVWLYNSTGWLVFDPTDTYVEPLHWHRGPYNGTATVRIADADNYLLNVMAEGAWTITVTV
;
A
#
# COMPACT_ATOMS: atom_id res chain seq x y z
N MET A 1 -19.38 -27.87 -5.41
CA MET A 1 -18.85 -28.51 -4.19
C MET A 1 -17.34 -28.55 -4.33
N ARG A 2 -16.62 -27.62 -3.68
CA ARG A 2 -15.16 -27.56 -3.75
C ARG A 2 -14.58 -28.08 -2.45
N SER A 3 -13.80 -29.14 -2.60
CA SER A 3 -13.18 -29.94 -1.57
C SER A 3 -11.97 -29.19 -1.00
N TYR A 4 -11.93 -29.07 0.33
CA TYR A 4 -10.77 -28.56 1.06
C TYR A 4 -9.63 -29.59 0.99
N PHE A 5 -8.45 -29.17 0.52
CA PHE A 5 -7.22 -29.95 0.62
C PHE A 5 -6.38 -29.41 1.78
N LEU A 6 -6.33 -30.20 2.86
CA LEU A 6 -5.38 -30.09 3.96
C LEU A 6 -3.99 -30.52 3.48
N ILE A 7 -2.96 -29.70 3.72
CA ILE A 7 -1.55 -30.06 3.49
C ILE A 7 -0.85 -30.19 4.86
N PRO A 8 -0.19 -31.32 5.16
CA PRO A 8 0.40 -31.57 6.47
C PRO A 8 1.73 -30.85 6.69
N LEU A 9 1.89 -30.36 7.92
CA LEU A 9 3.07 -29.78 8.54
C LEU A 9 4.22 -30.82 8.58
N LEU A 10 5.32 -30.56 7.87
CA LEU A 10 6.55 -31.36 7.96
C LEU A 10 7.57 -30.65 8.86
N LEU A 11 7.82 -31.24 10.03
CA LEU A 11 8.84 -30.85 11.00
C LEU A 11 10.22 -31.27 10.47
N CYS A 12 11.13 -30.31 10.23
CA CYS A 12 12.54 -30.58 9.96
C CYS A 12 13.39 -30.14 11.15
N THR A 13 13.77 -31.11 11.98
CA THR A 13 14.85 -30.97 12.98
C THR A 13 16.21 -31.06 12.29
N ALA A 14 17.01 -30.00 12.36
CA ALA A 14 18.41 -30.03 11.94
C ALA A 14 19.34 -29.99 13.17
N LEU A 15 20.23 -30.99 13.20
CA LEU A 15 21.20 -31.28 14.25
C LEU A 15 22.32 -30.23 14.33
N ILE A 16 22.68 -29.89 15.57
CA ILE A 16 23.84 -29.08 15.93
C ILE A 16 25.10 -29.93 15.78
N THR A 17 26.05 -29.50 14.95
CA THR A 17 27.44 -29.98 15.01
C THR A 17 28.37 -28.80 15.21
N CYS A 18 29.09 -28.87 16.34
CA CYS A 18 30.17 -27.98 16.75
C CYS A 18 31.41 -28.26 15.88
N GLY A 19 32.08 -27.21 15.39
CA GLY A 19 33.26 -27.33 14.52
C GLY A 19 34.24 -26.16 14.67
N CYS A 20 35.29 -26.42 15.45
CA CYS A 20 36.63 -25.82 15.60
C CYS A 20 36.94 -24.36 15.18
N MET A 21 37.57 -23.69 16.15
CA MET A 21 38.36 -22.46 16.04
C MET A 21 39.50 -22.58 15.03
N GLY A 22 39.62 -21.57 14.17
CA GLY A 22 40.81 -21.30 13.34
C GLY A 22 41.04 -19.79 13.29
N THR A 23 42.15 -19.33 13.88
CA THR A 23 42.61 -17.94 13.87
C THR A 23 43.11 -17.57 12.47
N ALA A 24 42.45 -16.60 11.83
CA ALA A 24 42.87 -16.05 10.54
C ALA A 24 43.89 -14.91 10.72
N PRO A 25 44.86 -14.73 9.80
CA PRO A 25 45.84 -13.64 9.85
C PRO A 25 45.19 -12.30 9.46
N ALA A 26 45.70 -11.21 10.03
CA ALA A 26 45.30 -9.84 9.70
C ALA A 26 45.54 -9.54 8.21
N ALA A 27 44.48 -9.14 7.50
CA ALA A 27 44.53 -8.65 6.13
C ALA A 27 44.89 -7.15 6.11
N PRO A 28 45.51 -6.64 5.03
CA PRO A 28 45.90 -5.24 4.92
C PRO A 28 44.68 -4.33 4.67
N ASP A 29 44.76 -3.13 5.24
CA ASP A 29 43.82 -2.02 5.10
C ASP A 29 43.47 -1.77 3.62
N THR A 30 42.27 -2.18 3.23
CA THR A 30 41.71 -1.86 1.91
C THR A 30 40.90 -0.59 2.08
N ALA A 31 41.35 0.49 1.42
CA ALA A 31 40.70 1.79 1.42
C ALA A 31 39.20 1.64 1.11
N ALA A 32 38.37 2.14 2.03
CA ALA A 32 36.93 2.19 1.90
C ALA A 32 36.56 2.94 0.61
N THR A 33 35.93 2.23 -0.33
CA THR A 33 35.29 2.86 -1.49
C THR A 33 34.03 3.55 -0.97
N ALA A 34 34.00 4.88 -1.03
CA ALA A 34 32.85 5.65 -0.61
C ALA A 34 31.61 5.24 -1.43
N THR A 35 30.57 4.78 -0.74
CA THR A 35 29.23 4.59 -1.31
C THR A 35 28.77 5.93 -1.90
N PRO A 36 28.32 6.00 -3.17
CA PRO A 36 27.78 7.24 -3.71
C PRO A 36 26.55 7.65 -2.91
N THR A 37 26.58 8.86 -2.36
CA THR A 37 25.42 9.54 -1.76
C THR A 37 24.31 9.62 -2.80
N PRO A 38 23.08 9.13 -2.53
CA PRO A 38 21.98 9.27 -3.48
C PRO A 38 21.72 10.75 -3.74
N THR A 39 21.73 11.14 -5.01
CA THR A 39 21.31 12.47 -5.46
C THR A 39 19.88 12.73 -4.98
N PRO A 40 19.57 13.89 -4.38
CA PRO A 40 18.20 14.23 -3.98
C PRO A 40 17.29 14.13 -5.22
N THR A 41 16.33 13.22 -5.17
CA THR A 41 15.27 13.10 -6.17
C THR A 41 14.40 14.34 -6.02
N ASP A 42 14.26 15.14 -7.09
CA ASP A 42 13.33 16.27 -7.13
C ASP A 42 11.93 15.76 -6.78
N THR A 43 11.43 16.12 -5.59
CA THR A 43 10.05 15.87 -5.19
C THR A 43 9.14 16.64 -6.15
N ALA A 44 8.45 15.94 -7.04
CA ALA A 44 7.56 16.57 -8.01
C ALA A 44 6.50 17.43 -7.29
N ALA A 45 6.30 18.65 -7.78
CA ALA A 45 5.33 19.57 -7.19
C ALA A 45 3.89 19.05 -7.38
N PRO A 46 2.99 19.25 -6.39
CA PRO A 46 1.57 18.95 -6.56
C PRO A 46 0.96 19.82 -7.66
N LEU A 47 0.14 19.20 -8.51
CA LEU A 47 -0.80 19.93 -9.36
C LEU A 47 -1.89 20.56 -8.49
N PRO A 48 -2.58 21.60 -8.99
CA PRO A 48 -3.80 22.08 -8.34
C PRO A 48 -4.74 20.91 -8.04
N THR A 49 -5.16 20.81 -6.78
CA THR A 49 -6.18 19.87 -6.33
C THR A 49 -7.40 19.96 -7.25
N PRO A 50 -7.90 18.85 -7.82
CA PRO A 50 -9.23 18.86 -8.43
C PRO A 50 -10.22 19.42 -7.41
N ASP A 51 -11.21 20.21 -7.83
CA ASP A 51 -12.30 20.71 -6.98
C ASP A 51 -13.17 19.54 -6.48
N GLY A 52 -12.61 18.72 -5.59
CA GLY A 52 -13.24 17.61 -4.93
C GLY A 52 -13.76 18.09 -3.59
N LYS A 53 -15.04 17.83 -3.31
CA LYS A 53 -15.60 18.06 -1.99
C LYS A 53 -14.97 17.07 -1.00
N VAL A 54 -14.11 17.58 -0.12
CA VAL A 54 -13.67 16.84 1.06
C VAL A 54 -14.87 16.50 1.91
N THR A 55 -15.09 15.22 2.21
CA THR A 55 -16.10 14.78 3.17
C THR A 55 -15.41 14.20 4.38
N THR A 56 -15.70 14.74 5.56
CA THR A 56 -15.14 14.25 6.82
C THR A 56 -16.23 13.58 7.64
N LEU A 57 -15.98 12.32 8.02
CA LEU A 57 -16.79 11.57 8.97
C LEU A 57 -16.05 11.51 10.30
N GLY A 58 -16.81 11.48 11.39
CA GLY A 58 -16.24 11.30 12.72
C GLY A 58 -17.24 10.66 13.68
N GLY A 59 -16.69 10.13 14.76
CA GLY A 59 -17.44 9.52 15.83
C GLY A 59 -16.54 8.98 16.93
N ALA A 60 -17.18 8.26 17.86
CA ALA A 60 -16.51 7.55 18.94
C ALA A 60 -17.19 6.20 19.12
N GLY A 61 -16.40 5.16 19.39
CA GLY A 61 -16.88 3.79 19.43
C GLY A 61 -17.46 3.32 18.09
N ASN A 62 -18.22 2.25 18.13
CA ASN A 62 -18.86 1.69 16.93
C ASN A 62 -19.87 2.66 16.31
N ALA A 63 -19.93 2.69 14.98
CA ALA A 63 -20.83 3.58 14.27
C ALA A 63 -21.09 3.11 12.84
N THR A 64 -22.25 3.51 12.32
CA THR A 64 -22.57 3.45 10.90
C THR A 64 -22.75 4.87 10.35
N ARG A 65 -22.24 5.15 9.15
CA ARG A 65 -22.45 6.41 8.43
C ARG A 65 -22.76 6.12 6.97
N VAL A 66 -23.69 6.88 6.38
CA VAL A 66 -24.00 6.77 4.95
C VAL A 66 -23.62 8.08 4.27
N VAL A 67 -22.91 7.99 3.15
CA VAL A 67 -22.45 9.15 2.36
C VAL A 67 -22.75 8.91 0.89
N ALA A 68 -23.31 9.92 0.23
CA ALA A 68 -23.40 9.92 -1.23
C ALA A 68 -22.03 10.26 -1.83
N LEU A 69 -21.46 9.34 -2.60
CA LEU A 69 -20.18 9.51 -3.29
C LEU A 69 -20.38 9.26 -4.79
N ASP A 70 -19.56 9.93 -5.59
CA ASP A 70 -19.51 9.68 -7.03
C ASP A 70 -18.59 8.50 -7.35
N ALA A 71 -18.77 7.87 -8.51
CA ALA A 71 -17.82 6.89 -9.01
C ALA A 71 -16.40 7.48 -9.14
N GLY A 72 -15.39 6.62 -8.97
CA GLY A 72 -13.98 6.93 -9.19
C GLY A 72 -13.06 6.55 -8.02
N LEU A 73 -11.79 6.94 -8.14
CA LEU A 73 -10.77 6.69 -7.13
C LEU A 73 -10.84 7.70 -5.98
N TYR A 74 -10.86 7.19 -4.76
CA TYR A 74 -10.78 7.98 -3.53
C TYR A 74 -9.58 7.54 -2.67
N VAL A 75 -9.09 8.46 -1.85
CA VAL A 75 -8.15 8.22 -0.76
C VAL A 75 -8.86 8.53 0.55
N PHE A 76 -8.87 7.55 1.43
CA PHE A 76 -9.44 7.59 2.76
C PHE A 76 -8.30 7.82 3.75
N THR A 77 -8.24 8.98 4.40
CA THR A 77 -7.31 9.22 5.51
C THR A 77 -8.05 8.98 6.81
N MET A 78 -7.58 8.02 7.60
CA MET A 78 -8.31 7.53 8.77
C MET A 78 -7.44 7.65 10.02
N GLN A 79 -8.06 8.08 11.11
CA GLN A 79 -7.42 8.19 12.41
C GLN A 79 -8.28 7.53 13.48
N HIS A 80 -7.64 6.90 14.46
CA HIS A 80 -8.26 6.33 15.65
C HIS A 80 -7.33 6.50 16.85
N ASP A 81 -7.87 6.95 17.99
CA ASP A 81 -7.09 7.19 19.23
C ASP A 81 -7.29 6.13 20.32
N GLY A 82 -8.05 5.07 20.03
CA GLY A 82 -8.32 3.99 20.97
C GLY A 82 -7.18 2.98 21.11
N THR A 83 -7.42 1.95 21.91
CA THR A 83 -6.42 0.92 22.26
C THR A 83 -6.80 -0.48 21.79
N GLY A 84 -8.07 -0.66 21.42
CA GLY A 84 -8.69 -1.90 21.02
C GLY A 84 -8.81 -2.03 19.49
N PRO A 85 -9.76 -2.84 19.00
CA PRO A 85 -9.91 -3.05 17.56
C PRO A 85 -10.35 -1.75 16.87
N PHE A 86 -9.78 -1.50 15.70
CA PHE A 86 -10.23 -0.47 14.77
C PHE A 86 -10.44 -1.09 13.40
N SER A 87 -11.67 -1.11 12.92
CA SER A 87 -11.97 -1.49 11.54
C SER A 87 -12.90 -0.49 10.89
N VAL A 88 -12.66 -0.26 9.59
CA VAL A 88 -13.50 0.57 8.74
C VAL A 88 -13.81 -0.24 7.49
N GLU A 89 -15.07 -0.54 7.29
CA GLU A 89 -15.59 -1.19 6.09
C GLU A 89 -16.40 -0.17 5.29
N ILE A 90 -16.38 -0.30 3.96
CA ILE A 90 -17.20 0.48 3.05
C ILE A 90 -18.03 -0.49 2.19
N GLU A 91 -19.33 -0.23 2.07
CA GLU A 91 -20.21 -1.07 1.27
C GLU A 91 -21.27 -0.27 0.50
N SER A 92 -21.69 -0.85 -0.63
CA SER A 92 -22.90 -0.48 -1.38
C SER A 92 -23.49 -1.75 -2.00
N GLU A 93 -24.52 -1.62 -2.83
CA GLU A 93 -25.09 -2.77 -3.56
C GLU A 93 -24.08 -3.46 -4.50
N GLU A 94 -23.05 -2.73 -4.96
CA GLU A 94 -22.10 -3.22 -5.97
C GLU A 94 -20.73 -3.59 -5.40
N VAL A 95 -20.35 -3.07 -4.23
CA VAL A 95 -19.00 -3.23 -3.71
C VAL A 95 -18.99 -3.38 -2.19
N TYR A 96 -18.03 -4.16 -1.71
CA TYR A 96 -17.64 -4.26 -0.31
C TYR A 96 -16.11 -4.14 -0.23
N GLY A 97 -15.60 -3.37 0.72
CA GLY A 97 -14.18 -3.18 0.92
C GLY A 97 -13.83 -2.96 2.39
N THR A 98 -12.66 -3.47 2.80
CA THR A 98 -12.06 -3.15 4.10
C THR A 98 -11.03 -2.05 3.90
N LEU A 99 -11.27 -0.88 4.48
CA LEU A 99 -10.39 0.27 4.37
C LEU A 99 -9.29 0.25 5.45
N ALA A 100 -9.63 -0.15 6.66
CA ALA A 100 -8.69 -0.32 7.77
C ALA A 100 -9.03 -1.56 8.59
N HIS A 101 -8.00 -2.26 9.08
CA HIS A 101 -8.12 -3.35 10.05
C HIS A 101 -6.87 -3.33 10.94
N ALA A 102 -7.02 -2.82 12.17
CA ALA A 102 -5.92 -2.64 13.10
C ALA A 102 -6.34 -2.89 14.55
N THR A 103 -5.35 -2.88 15.45
CA THR A 103 -5.57 -2.83 16.90
C THR A 103 -4.72 -1.70 17.48
N GLY A 104 -5.33 -0.87 18.32
CA GLY A 104 -4.70 0.30 18.90
C GLY A 104 -4.99 1.58 18.14
N ALA A 105 -4.11 2.56 18.36
CA ALA A 105 -4.16 3.81 17.62
C ALA A 105 -3.86 3.55 16.14
N TYR A 106 -4.53 4.29 15.26
CA TYR A 106 -4.36 4.18 13.82
C TYR A 106 -4.22 5.57 13.21
N ASP A 107 -3.28 5.72 12.28
CA ASP A 107 -3.14 6.87 11.40
C ASP A 107 -2.62 6.34 10.06
N GLY A 108 -3.49 6.28 9.06
CA GLY A 108 -3.20 5.60 7.81
C GLY A 108 -4.06 6.09 6.66
N LYS A 109 -3.65 5.71 5.45
CA LYS A 109 -4.37 6.02 4.22
C LYS A 109 -4.66 4.75 3.44
N GLN A 110 -5.85 4.68 2.84
CA GLN A 110 -6.22 3.63 1.91
C GLN A 110 -6.80 4.26 0.65
N ALA A 111 -6.37 3.79 -0.52
CA ALA A 111 -7.03 4.13 -1.78
C ALA A 111 -8.02 3.03 -2.18
N PHE A 112 -9.18 3.44 -2.68
CA PHE A 112 -10.23 2.52 -3.09
C PHE A 112 -11.03 3.09 -4.26
N GLY A 113 -11.31 2.24 -5.24
CA GLY A 113 -12.11 2.59 -6.42
C GLY A 113 -13.59 2.30 -6.22
N LEU A 114 -14.42 3.31 -6.44
CA LEU A 114 -15.87 3.20 -6.39
C LEU A 114 -16.41 3.00 -7.81
N PRO A 115 -17.05 1.85 -8.13
CA PRO A 115 -17.47 1.53 -9.49
C PRO A 115 -18.67 2.37 -9.98
N ALA A 116 -19.49 2.90 -9.06
CA ALA A 116 -20.70 3.66 -9.37
C ALA A 116 -20.90 4.85 -8.41
N SER A 117 -21.68 5.84 -8.83
CA SER A 117 -22.15 6.89 -7.93
C SER A 117 -23.33 6.35 -7.11
N GLY A 118 -23.39 6.65 -5.82
CA GLY A 118 -24.46 6.17 -4.96
C GLY A 118 -24.25 6.44 -3.49
N GLU A 119 -25.11 5.86 -2.67
CA GLU A 119 -24.95 5.83 -1.21
C GLU A 119 -23.97 4.72 -0.83
N TYR A 120 -22.98 5.08 -0.01
CA TYR A 120 -21.98 4.18 0.54
C TYR A 120 -22.11 4.18 2.06
N GLU A 121 -22.31 2.99 2.63
CA GLU A 121 -22.30 2.79 4.07
C GLU A 121 -20.86 2.55 4.54
N PHE A 122 -20.50 3.22 5.62
CA PHE A 122 -19.27 3.01 6.37
C PHE A 122 -19.62 2.39 7.71
N THR A 123 -19.15 1.16 7.94
CA THR A 123 -19.27 0.48 9.24
C THR A 123 -17.94 0.59 9.97
N VAL A 124 -17.97 1.21 11.15
CA VAL A 124 -16.80 1.43 11.99
C VAL A 124 -16.94 0.62 13.28
N VAL A 125 -15.92 -0.19 13.58
CA VAL A 125 -15.72 -0.81 14.89
C VAL A 125 -14.54 -0.11 15.55
N ALA A 126 -14.75 0.43 16.75
CA ALA A 126 -13.75 1.22 17.47
C ALA A 126 -14.01 1.21 18.98
N ASP A 127 -12.98 1.44 19.78
CA ASP A 127 -13.09 1.72 21.22
C ASP A 127 -12.76 3.18 21.59
N GLY A 128 -12.23 3.96 20.64
CA GLY A 128 -11.88 5.38 20.80
C GLY A 128 -12.61 6.31 19.83
N ASN A 129 -12.15 7.56 19.77
CA ASN A 129 -12.55 8.52 18.75
C ASN A 129 -11.89 8.17 17.42
N TRP A 130 -12.58 8.48 16.34
CA TRP A 130 -12.06 8.26 14.99
C TRP A 130 -12.52 9.35 14.04
N THR A 131 -11.75 9.52 12.97
CA THR A 131 -12.10 10.36 11.82
C THR A 131 -11.77 9.66 10.51
N ILE A 132 -12.55 9.95 9.47
CA ILE A 132 -12.33 9.47 8.10
C ILE A 132 -12.48 10.68 7.18
N ALA A 133 -11.40 11.13 6.57
CA ALA A 133 -11.43 12.09 5.48
C ALA A 133 -11.50 11.34 4.15
N VAL A 134 -12.52 11.65 3.36
CA VAL A 134 -12.82 11.06 2.05
C VAL A 134 -12.51 12.09 0.97
N ASP A 135 -11.44 11.84 0.22
CA ASP A 135 -10.90 12.78 -0.76
C ASP A 135 -10.59 12.13 -2.09
N ARG A 136 -10.53 12.93 -3.16
CA ARG A 136 -9.92 12.51 -4.42
C ARG A 136 -8.39 12.57 -4.29
N PRO A 137 -7.64 11.62 -4.89
CA PRO A 137 -6.19 11.66 -4.82
C PRO A 137 -5.64 12.93 -5.47
N GLN A 138 -4.62 13.52 -4.82
CA GLN A 138 -3.86 14.62 -5.41
C GLN A 138 -3.03 14.11 -6.58
N ALA A 139 -2.91 14.89 -7.65
CA ALA A 139 -1.98 14.59 -8.75
C ALA A 139 -0.67 15.38 -8.58
N ILE A 140 0.45 14.77 -8.99
CA ILE A 140 1.76 15.41 -9.09
C ILE A 140 2.23 15.36 -10.55
N ASN A 141 3.03 16.34 -10.97
CA ASN A 141 3.63 16.32 -12.31
C ASN A 141 4.91 15.47 -12.27
N GLY A 142 4.78 14.22 -11.84
CA GLY A 142 5.87 13.28 -11.63
C GLY A 142 5.83 12.17 -12.67
N ILE A 143 6.88 12.06 -13.48
CA ILE A 143 7.12 10.96 -14.40
C ILE A 143 8.30 10.14 -13.83
N PRO A 144 8.31 8.80 -13.94
CA PRO A 144 9.43 7.96 -13.55
C PRO A 144 10.79 8.48 -14.09
N PRO A 145 11.87 8.40 -13.29
CA PRO A 145 11.93 7.75 -11.99
C PRO A 145 11.23 8.53 -10.87
N GLN A 146 10.47 7.84 -10.02
CA GLN A 146 9.82 8.41 -8.83
C GLN A 146 10.11 7.52 -7.62
N THR A 147 10.34 8.12 -6.45
CA THR A 147 10.51 7.38 -5.20
C THR A 147 9.49 7.88 -4.19
N PHE A 148 8.71 6.96 -3.63
CA PHE A 148 7.74 7.22 -2.58
C PHE A 148 8.17 6.53 -1.29
N THR A 149 7.92 7.18 -0.16
CA THR A 149 8.18 6.64 1.17
C THR A 149 6.99 6.87 2.09
N GLY A 150 6.86 6.02 3.10
CA GLY A 150 5.85 6.16 4.13
C GLY A 150 6.01 5.14 5.24
N THR A 151 5.03 5.11 6.15
CA THR A 151 4.94 4.19 7.28
C THR A 151 3.49 3.78 7.48
N GLY A 152 3.23 2.53 7.81
CA GLY A 152 1.87 2.04 7.94
C GLY A 152 1.17 1.93 6.58
N ASP A 153 -0.16 1.77 6.61
CA ASP A 153 -0.99 1.85 5.41
C ASP A 153 -0.89 3.24 4.77
N GLY A 154 -0.70 3.28 3.45
CA GLY A 154 -0.44 4.52 2.74
C GLY A 154 -0.94 4.51 1.31
N ALA A 155 -1.16 5.71 0.77
CA ALA A 155 -1.46 5.93 -0.63
C ALA A 155 -0.59 7.06 -1.16
N THR A 156 0.00 6.89 -2.33
CA THR A 156 0.76 7.96 -3.00
C THR A 156 -0.19 8.99 -3.62
N PRO A 157 0.30 10.16 -4.04
CA PRO A 157 -0.37 10.94 -5.07
C PRO A 157 -0.51 10.13 -6.37
N LEU A 158 -1.39 10.60 -7.25
CA LEU A 158 -1.41 10.22 -8.65
C LEU A 158 -0.14 10.75 -9.35
N PHE A 159 0.59 9.87 -10.04
CA PHE A 159 1.78 10.20 -10.82
C PHE A 159 1.71 9.52 -12.19
N GLN A 160 2.37 10.09 -13.20
CA GLN A 160 2.26 9.62 -14.57
C GLN A 160 3.15 8.40 -14.81
N ILE A 161 2.64 7.35 -15.44
CA ILE A 161 3.45 6.23 -15.92
C ILE A 161 3.20 6.06 -17.43
N PRO A 162 4.23 6.17 -18.28
CA PRO A 162 4.11 5.86 -19.70
C PRO A 162 3.68 4.41 -19.96
N ALA A 163 3.00 4.17 -21.08
CA ALA A 163 2.74 2.81 -21.57
C ALA A 163 4.07 2.09 -21.84
N GLY A 164 4.12 0.79 -21.51
CA GLY A 164 5.35 0.00 -21.58
C GLY A 164 5.55 -0.83 -20.33
N ASN A 165 6.80 -1.19 -20.03
CA ASN A 165 7.14 -1.90 -18.81
C ASN A 165 7.60 -0.89 -17.76
N ALA A 166 6.98 -0.93 -16.58
CA ALA A 166 7.43 -0.18 -15.42
C ALA A 166 7.98 -1.15 -14.37
N SER A 167 9.11 -0.79 -13.75
CA SER A 167 9.76 -1.54 -12.70
C SER A 167 9.51 -0.87 -11.36
N PHE A 168 9.06 -1.65 -10.37
CA PHE A 168 8.72 -1.23 -9.01
C PHE A 168 9.69 -1.91 -8.05
N ALA A 169 10.76 -1.21 -7.66
CA ALA A 169 11.67 -1.65 -6.62
C ALA A 169 11.07 -1.28 -5.25
N MET A 170 10.73 -2.28 -4.43
CA MET A 170 9.99 -2.10 -3.19
C MET A 170 10.80 -2.62 -2.01
N THR A 171 10.87 -1.84 -0.94
CA THR A 171 11.30 -2.26 0.38
C THR A 171 10.17 -1.97 1.36
N VAL A 172 9.58 -2.99 1.96
CA VAL A 172 8.45 -2.87 2.90
C VAL A 172 8.80 -3.59 4.20
N GLN A 173 8.80 -2.84 5.30
CA GLN A 173 9.04 -3.37 6.64
C GLN A 173 7.70 -3.67 7.30
N SER A 174 7.16 -4.87 7.10
CA SER A 174 5.94 -5.31 7.79
C SER A 174 6.22 -6.64 8.50
N PRO A 175 6.07 -6.76 9.83
CA PRO A 175 6.25 -8.04 10.50
C PRO A 175 5.09 -9.01 10.22
N ALA A 176 3.91 -8.48 9.87
CA ALA A 176 2.73 -9.23 9.49
C ALA A 176 2.67 -9.42 7.97
N GLU A 177 1.62 -8.95 7.31
CA GLU A 177 1.48 -8.98 5.85
C GLU A 177 1.73 -7.59 5.24
N CYS A 178 2.06 -7.58 3.96
CA CYS A 178 2.10 -6.36 3.17
C CYS A 178 1.58 -6.58 1.76
N ALA A 179 1.10 -5.51 1.15
CA ALA A 179 0.68 -5.49 -0.23
C ALA A 179 1.01 -4.13 -0.84
N VAL A 180 1.22 -4.11 -2.15
CA VAL A 180 1.31 -2.91 -2.96
C VAL A 180 0.42 -3.13 -4.17
N TRP A 181 -0.61 -2.30 -4.29
CA TRP A 181 -1.54 -2.32 -5.40
C TRP A 181 -1.38 -1.06 -6.24
N LEU A 182 -1.41 -1.23 -7.56
CA LEU A 182 -1.43 -0.13 -8.50
C LEU A 182 -2.85 0.13 -8.97
N TYR A 183 -3.37 1.33 -8.70
CA TYR A 183 -4.64 1.81 -9.24
C TYR A 183 -4.39 2.73 -10.42
N ASN A 184 -5.22 2.62 -11.47
CA ASN A 184 -5.31 3.65 -12.50
C ASN A 184 -6.14 4.86 -12.01
N SER A 185 -6.13 5.95 -12.79
CA SER A 185 -6.85 7.19 -12.46
C SER A 185 -8.36 7.04 -12.28
N THR A 186 -8.96 6.00 -12.87
CA THR A 186 -10.40 5.70 -12.77
C THR A 186 -10.78 4.89 -11.52
N GLY A 187 -9.79 4.31 -10.83
CA GLY A 187 -9.98 3.51 -9.63
C GLY A 187 -9.99 2.00 -9.84
N TRP A 188 -9.64 1.52 -11.02
CA TRP A 188 -9.44 0.09 -11.25
C TRP A 188 -8.03 -0.34 -10.88
N LEU A 189 -7.95 -1.52 -10.27
CA LEU A 189 -6.68 -2.21 -10.05
C LEU A 189 -6.04 -2.59 -11.38
N VAL A 190 -4.71 -2.47 -11.44
CA VAL A 190 -3.93 -3.00 -12.55
C VAL A 190 -3.67 -4.48 -12.31
N PHE A 191 -4.05 -5.29 -13.29
CA PHE A 191 -3.81 -6.73 -13.30
C PHE A 191 -2.65 -7.09 -14.24
N ASP A 192 -2.12 -8.29 -14.06
CA ASP A 192 -1.24 -8.92 -15.03
C ASP A 192 -1.96 -9.09 -16.39
N PRO A 193 -1.23 -9.31 -17.51
CA PRO A 193 -1.84 -9.44 -18.83
C PRO A 193 -2.85 -10.59 -18.98
N THR A 194 -2.91 -11.51 -18.02
CA THR A 194 -3.85 -12.62 -17.97
C THR A 194 -5.10 -12.33 -17.14
N ASP A 195 -5.20 -11.14 -16.52
CA ASP A 195 -6.32 -10.72 -15.67
C ASP A 195 -6.54 -11.68 -14.47
N THR A 196 -5.44 -12.23 -13.96
CA THR A 196 -5.44 -13.25 -12.90
C THR A 196 -4.82 -12.78 -11.60
N TYR A 197 -3.95 -11.77 -11.65
CA TYR A 197 -3.18 -11.32 -10.49
C TYR A 197 -3.11 -9.79 -10.44
N VAL A 198 -3.27 -9.23 -9.24
CA VAL A 198 -3.17 -7.78 -9.02
C VAL A 198 -1.70 -7.38 -8.83
N GLU A 199 -1.27 -6.37 -9.58
CA GLU A 199 0.11 -5.89 -9.60
C GLU A 199 0.31 -4.65 -8.71
N PRO A 200 1.55 -4.32 -8.29
CA PRO A 200 2.78 -5.11 -8.43
C PRO A 200 2.97 -6.21 -7.37
N LEU A 201 2.21 -6.17 -6.27
CA LEU A 201 2.37 -7.10 -5.15
C LEU A 201 1.04 -7.26 -4.40
N HIS A 202 0.15 -8.13 -4.88
CA HIS A 202 -1.18 -8.26 -4.26
C HIS A 202 -1.19 -8.62 -2.76
N TRP A 203 -0.17 -9.37 -2.30
CA TRP A 203 -0.04 -9.90 -0.95
C TRP A 203 1.33 -10.56 -0.75
N HIS A 204 1.94 -10.31 0.40
CA HIS A 204 3.17 -10.94 0.85
C HIS A 204 3.17 -11.07 2.39
N ARG A 205 3.68 -12.18 2.91
CA ARG A 205 3.84 -12.38 4.35
C ARG A 205 5.25 -12.02 4.79
N GLY A 206 5.34 -11.09 5.72
CA GLY A 206 6.57 -10.58 6.32
C GLY A 206 7.12 -9.38 5.55
N PRO A 207 8.38 -8.99 5.85
CA PRO A 207 9.03 -7.89 5.16
C PRO A 207 9.33 -8.28 3.71
N TYR A 208 9.22 -7.31 2.81
CA TYR A 208 9.48 -7.48 1.39
C TYR A 208 10.67 -6.64 0.95
N ASN A 209 11.58 -7.22 0.16
CA ASN A 209 12.60 -6.50 -0.59
C ASN A 209 12.77 -7.16 -1.95
N GLY A 210 12.36 -6.47 -3.00
CA GLY A 210 12.32 -7.04 -4.34
C GLY A 210 11.94 -6.04 -5.40
N THR A 211 11.82 -6.53 -6.63
CA THR A 211 11.41 -5.73 -7.78
C THR A 211 10.38 -6.49 -8.59
N ALA A 212 9.29 -5.82 -8.94
CA ALA A 212 8.26 -6.33 -9.84
C ALA A 212 8.26 -5.51 -11.14
N THR A 213 8.07 -6.17 -12.27
CA THR A 213 7.90 -5.50 -13.57
C THR A 213 6.45 -5.62 -14.00
N VAL A 214 5.76 -4.49 -14.14
CA VAL A 214 4.36 -4.40 -14.53
C VAL A 214 4.25 -3.88 -15.95
N ARG A 215 3.39 -4.51 -16.76
CA ARG A 215 3.07 -4.01 -18.10
C ARG A 215 1.96 -2.97 -18.01
N ILE A 216 2.30 -1.72 -18.27
CA ILE A 216 1.40 -0.57 -18.34
C ILE A 216 0.79 -0.49 -19.74
N ALA A 217 -0.52 -0.70 -19.84
CA ALA A 217 -1.22 -0.70 -21.11
C ALA A 217 -1.34 0.70 -21.72
N ASP A 218 -1.70 1.68 -20.89
CA ASP A 218 -2.01 3.04 -21.31
C ASP A 218 -1.16 4.04 -20.54
N ALA A 219 -0.68 5.09 -21.21
CA ALA A 219 0.02 6.16 -20.53
C ALA A 219 -1.01 7.03 -19.78
N ASP A 220 -0.99 6.98 -18.45
CA ASP A 220 -1.94 7.71 -17.59
C ASP A 220 -1.35 7.99 -16.21
N ASN A 221 -2.14 8.62 -15.34
CA ASN A 221 -1.88 8.74 -13.91
C ASN A 221 -2.24 7.45 -13.17
N TYR A 222 -1.36 7.06 -12.26
CA TYR A 222 -1.49 5.91 -11.40
C TYR A 222 -1.20 6.27 -9.96
N LEU A 223 -1.74 5.48 -9.03
CA LEU A 223 -1.52 5.61 -7.60
C LEU A 223 -1.08 4.27 -7.03
N LEU A 224 -0.09 4.29 -6.15
CA LEU A 224 0.29 3.13 -5.34
C LEU A 224 -0.47 3.16 -4.03
N ASN A 225 -1.16 2.08 -3.73
CA ASN A 225 -1.83 1.82 -2.46
C ASN A 225 -1.04 0.74 -1.71
N VAL A 226 -0.63 1.03 -0.49
CA VAL A 226 0.31 0.23 0.29
C VAL A 226 -0.36 -0.21 1.57
N MET A 227 -0.39 -1.52 1.80
CA MET A 227 -0.72 -2.10 3.09
C MET A 227 0.58 -2.50 3.78
N ALA A 228 0.84 -1.95 4.96
CA ALA A 228 2.02 -2.25 5.75
C ALA A 228 1.83 -1.81 7.21
N GLU A 229 2.55 -2.41 8.15
CA GLU A 229 2.60 -1.88 9.53
C GLU A 229 3.77 -0.90 9.76
N GLY A 230 4.89 -1.09 9.05
CA GLY A 230 6.11 -0.30 9.24
C GLY A 230 6.50 0.53 8.02
N ALA A 231 7.76 0.93 7.97
CA ALA A 231 8.26 1.82 6.93
C ALA A 231 8.34 1.14 5.56
N TRP A 232 8.08 1.89 4.51
CA TRP A 232 8.20 1.42 3.14
C TRP A 232 8.81 2.47 2.23
N THR A 233 9.49 1.99 1.18
CA THR A 233 10.06 2.76 0.08
C THR A 233 9.75 2.04 -1.22
N ILE A 234 9.23 2.77 -2.21
CA ILE A 234 8.94 2.23 -3.54
C ILE A 234 9.54 3.17 -4.58
N THR A 235 10.46 2.65 -5.40
CA THR A 235 11.03 3.35 -6.54
C THR A 235 10.43 2.79 -7.84
N VAL A 236 9.82 3.67 -8.64
CA VAL A 236 9.24 3.34 -9.94
C VAL A 236 10.14 3.86 -11.05
N THR A 237 10.48 3.03 -12.03
CA THR A 237 11.26 3.36 -13.23
C THR A 237 10.60 2.78 -14.48
N VAL A 238 10.81 3.36 -15.66
CA VAL A 238 10.30 2.85 -16.97
C VAL A 238 11.41 2.73 -18.00
#